data_AF-E3HDU8-F1
#
_entry.id   AF-E3HDU8-F1
#
_cell.length_a   1.000
_cell.length_b   1.000
_cell.length_c   1.000
_cell.angle_alpha   90.00
_cell.angle_beta   90.00
_cell.angle_gamma   90.00
#
_symmetry.space_group_name_H-M   'P 1'
#
loop_
_entity.id
_entity.type
_entity.pdbx_description
1 polymer ?
#
loop_
_entity_poly.entity_id
_entity_poly.type
_entity_poly.pdbx_seq_one_letter_code
_entity_poly.pdbx_strand_id
1 'polypeptide(L)'
;MRKNLLPLSACLLFIATAAFAGMNLNLSKEIPVCTEEVITMYEGSSQPNIKAIVKELRVVEADLIKENEKSDKDWDSIKVLTQRAGELKGKLEYIVLSKN
;
A
#
# COMPACT_ATOMS: atom_id res chain seq x y z
N MET A 1 -2.33 10.72 -19.13
CA MET A 1 -2.08 11.51 -17.91
C MET A 1 -1.18 10.71 -16.99
N ARG A 2 0.13 11.00 -16.92
CA ARG A 2 1.01 10.45 -15.86
C ARG A 2 0.70 11.22 -14.58
N LYS A 3 -0.24 10.74 -13.77
CA LYS A 3 -0.39 11.23 -12.40
C LYS A 3 0.72 10.59 -11.58
N ASN A 4 1.49 11.42 -10.88
CA ASN A 4 2.71 11.05 -10.18
C ASN A 4 2.43 9.91 -9.18
N LEU A 5 2.89 8.70 -9.49
CA LEU A 5 2.95 7.59 -8.54
C LEU A 5 4.17 7.70 -7.59
N LEU A 6 5.08 8.65 -7.82
CA LEU A 6 6.21 8.95 -6.92
C LEU A 6 5.83 9.20 -5.44
N PRO A 7 4.83 10.04 -5.08
CA PRO A 7 4.47 10.31 -3.68
C PRO A 7 4.10 9.04 -2.89
N LEU A 8 3.44 8.08 -3.52
CA LEU A 8 3.03 6.82 -2.90
C LEU A 8 4.21 5.90 -2.51
N SER A 9 5.32 5.95 -3.26
CA SER A 9 6.52 5.17 -2.91
C SER A 9 7.19 5.72 -1.65
N ALA A 10 7.21 7.04 -1.51
CA ALA A 10 7.69 7.71 -0.31
C ALA A 10 6.76 7.48 0.89
N CYS A 11 5.45 7.44 0.65
CA CYS A 11 4.41 7.20 1.66
C CYS A 11 4.55 5.80 2.30
N LEU A 12 4.64 4.74 1.49
CA LEU A 12 4.85 3.37 1.99
C LEU A 12 6.24 3.17 2.62
N LEU A 13 7.27 3.85 2.08
CA LEU A 13 8.61 3.82 2.67
C LEU A 13 8.63 4.47 4.06
N PHE A 14 7.89 5.57 4.24
CA PHE A 14 7.74 6.27 5.53
C PHE A 14 7.02 5.40 6.57
N ILE A 15 5.96 4.69 6.18
CA ILE A 15 5.28 3.73 7.06
C ILE A 15 6.24 2.59 7.44
N ALA A 16 7.02 2.08 6.49
CA ALA A 16 7.97 1.00 6.74
C ALA A 16 9.08 1.44 7.71
N THR A 17 9.63 2.65 7.56
CA THR A 17 10.64 3.19 8.49
C THR A 17 10.05 3.53 9.86
N ALA A 18 8.83 4.07 9.92
CA ALA A 18 8.12 4.31 11.17
C ALA A 18 7.88 3.00 11.94
N ALA A 19 7.45 1.93 11.25
CA ALA A 19 7.31 0.61 11.81
C ALA A 19 8.66 0.04 12.29
N PHE A 20 9.73 0.22 11.51
CA PHE A 20 11.08 -0.24 11.87
C PHE A 20 11.63 0.48 13.12
N ALA A 21 11.28 1.74 13.29
CA ALA A 21 11.68 2.54 14.45
C ALA A 21 10.80 2.30 15.68
N GLY A 22 9.77 1.45 15.59
CA GLY A 22 8.79 1.24 16.67
C GLY A 22 8.07 2.52 17.08
N MET A 23 7.99 3.51 16.17
CA MET A 23 7.33 4.76 16.46
C MET A 23 5.82 4.49 16.56
N ASN A 24 5.22 4.82 17.70
CA ASN A 24 3.78 4.72 17.93
C ASN A 24 3.04 5.86 17.21
N LEU A 25 3.29 5.99 15.92
CA LEU A 25 2.54 6.84 15.00
C LEU A 25 1.19 6.15 14.76
N ASN A 26 0.15 6.94 14.56
CA ASN A 26 -1.16 6.42 14.21
C ASN A 26 -1.16 5.96 12.74
N LEU A 27 -0.43 4.88 12.45
CA LEU A 27 -0.21 4.38 11.08
C LEU A 27 -1.53 4.00 10.41
N SER A 28 -2.58 3.64 11.16
CA SER A 28 -3.90 3.33 10.58
C SER A 28 -4.55 4.53 9.89
N LYS A 29 -4.10 5.76 10.14
CA LYS A 29 -4.52 6.94 9.37
C LYS A 29 -3.64 7.18 8.14
N GLU A 30 -2.37 6.82 8.21
CA GLU A 30 -1.40 7.03 7.12
C GLU A 30 -1.50 5.92 6.06
N ILE A 31 -1.75 4.68 6.48
CA ILE A 31 -1.88 3.49 5.62
C ILE A 31 -2.94 3.72 4.51
N PRO A 32 -4.19 4.11 4.83
CA PRO A 32 -5.19 4.39 3.79
C PRO A 32 -4.76 5.51 2.86
N VAL A 33 -4.19 6.59 3.39
CA VAL A 33 -3.71 7.71 2.56
C VAL A 33 -2.66 7.24 1.53
N CYS A 34 -1.83 6.26 1.90
CA CYS A 34 -0.80 5.69 1.03
C CYS A 34 -1.30 4.60 0.07
N THR A 35 -2.51 4.05 0.20
CA THR A 35 -3.01 2.98 -0.69
C THR A 35 -4.28 3.37 -1.43
N GLU A 36 -5.10 4.26 -0.86
CA GLU A 36 -6.39 4.71 -1.37
C GLU A 36 -6.26 5.38 -2.74
N GLU A 37 -5.22 6.20 -2.97
CA GLU A 37 -5.03 6.83 -4.28
C GLU A 37 -4.86 5.80 -5.40
N VAL A 38 -4.11 4.71 -5.16
CA VAL A 38 -3.93 3.62 -6.14
C VAL A 38 -5.23 2.85 -6.29
N ILE A 39 -5.89 2.53 -5.19
CA ILE A 39 -7.14 1.78 -5.21
C ILE A 39 -8.20 2.55 -6.00
N THR A 40 -8.47 3.81 -5.67
CA THR A 40 -9.47 4.64 -6.35
C THR A 40 -9.12 4.83 -7.83
N MET A 41 -7.84 4.99 -8.16
CA MET A 41 -7.42 5.20 -9.55
C MET A 41 -7.66 3.97 -10.43
N TYR A 42 -7.55 2.76 -9.88
CA TYR A 42 -7.52 1.52 -10.64
C TYR A 42 -8.68 0.55 -10.36
N GLU A 43 -9.53 0.81 -9.38
CA GLU A 43 -10.71 0.00 -9.02
C GLU A 43 -11.69 -0.16 -10.20
N GLY A 44 -11.83 0.87 -11.04
CA GLY A 44 -12.65 0.84 -12.25
C GLY A 44 -12.00 0.18 -13.48
N SER A 45 -10.75 -0.28 -13.38
CA SER A 45 -10.03 -0.84 -14.53
C SER A 45 -10.70 -2.10 -15.07
N SER A 46 -10.89 -2.21 -16.38
CA SER A 46 -11.41 -3.43 -17.02
C SER A 46 -10.35 -4.54 -17.19
N GLN A 47 -9.08 -4.24 -16.89
CA GLN A 47 -7.98 -5.16 -17.10
C GLN A 47 -7.91 -6.18 -15.94
N PRO A 48 -8.04 -7.50 -16.20
CA PRO A 48 -8.11 -8.51 -15.14
C PRO A 48 -6.89 -8.52 -14.19
N ASN A 49 -5.70 -8.29 -14.74
CA ASN A 49 -4.45 -8.21 -13.99
C ASN A 49 -4.41 -7.00 -13.04
N ILE A 50 -4.93 -5.84 -13.46
CA ILE A 50 -5.02 -4.65 -12.60
C ILE A 50 -6.07 -4.87 -11.51
N LYS A 51 -7.24 -5.42 -11.85
CA LYS A 51 -8.29 -5.75 -10.86
C LYS A 51 -7.77 -6.68 -9.77
N ALA A 52 -7.00 -7.71 -10.14
CA ALA A 52 -6.42 -8.64 -9.18
C ALA A 52 -5.47 -7.92 -8.20
N ILE A 53 -4.57 -7.08 -8.71
CA ILE A 53 -3.62 -6.32 -7.87
C ILE A 53 -4.35 -5.33 -6.96
N VAL A 54 -5.35 -4.60 -7.46
CA VAL A 54 -6.13 -3.65 -6.63
C VAL A 54 -6.88 -4.38 -5.53
N LYS A 55 -7.48 -5.53 -5.83
CA LYS A 55 -8.15 -6.36 -4.84
C LYS A 55 -7.16 -6.85 -3.76
N GLU A 56 -5.97 -7.28 -4.16
CA GLU A 56 -4.93 -7.71 -3.22
C GLU A 56 -4.43 -6.54 -2.36
N LEU A 57 -4.26 -5.35 -2.95
CA LEU A 57 -3.85 -4.15 -2.23
C LEU A 57 -4.85 -3.78 -1.14
N ARG A 58 -6.16 -3.92 -1.38
CA ARG A 58 -7.21 -3.74 -0.37
C ARG A 58 -7.12 -4.72 0.79
N VAL A 59 -6.78 -5.98 0.51
CA VAL A 59 -6.61 -6.99 1.56
C VAL A 59 -5.42 -6.62 2.44
N VAL A 60 -4.29 -6.28 1.82
CA VAL A 60 -3.08 -5.86 2.53
C VAL A 60 -3.31 -4.61 3.37
N GLU A 61 -4.05 -3.63 2.84
CA GLU A 61 -4.44 -2.42 3.58
C GLU A 61 -5.28 -2.76 4.81
N ALA A 62 -6.30 -3.61 4.66
CA ALA A 62 -7.15 -4.03 5.78
C ALA A 62 -6.35 -4.78 6.85
N ASP A 63 -5.43 -5.66 6.44
CA ASP A 63 -4.56 -6.40 7.34
C ASP A 63 -3.58 -5.46 8.07
N LEU A 64 -3.04 -4.45 7.38
CA LEU A 64 -2.19 -3.42 7.98
C LEU A 64 -2.92 -2.62 9.05
N ILE A 65 -4.14 -2.17 8.76
CA ILE A 65 -4.98 -1.44 9.72
C ILE A 65 -5.25 -2.33 10.94
N LYS A 66 -5.67 -3.57 10.71
CA LYS A 66 -5.96 -4.53 11.79
C LYS A 66 -4.75 -4.82 12.66
N GLU A 67 -3.57 -5.02 12.07
CA GLU A 67 -2.33 -5.24 12.82
C GLU A 67 -1.94 -3.98 13.62
N ASN A 68 -2.11 -2.80 13.03
CA ASN A 68 -1.84 -1.54 13.70
C ASN A 68 -2.85 -1.18 14.79
N GLU A 69 -4.04 -1.76 14.81
CA GLU A 69 -5.04 -1.52 15.87
C GLU A 69 -4.85 -2.42 17.10
N LYS A 70 -4.03 -3.47 17.00
CA LYS A 70 -3.73 -4.33 18.15
C LYS A 70 -2.97 -3.56 19.24
N SER A 71 -3.23 -3.90 20.49
CA SER A 71 -2.46 -3.41 21.64
C SER A 71 -1.03 -3.96 21.67
N ASP A 72 -0.87 -5.20 21.21
CA ASP A 72 0.36 -5.98 21.09
C ASP A 72 0.79 -6.07 19.62
N LYS A 73 0.95 -4.90 18.97
CA LYS A 73 1.31 -4.81 17.55
C LYS A 73 2.52 -5.67 17.21
N ASP A 74 2.37 -6.54 16.21
CA ASP A 74 3.48 -7.24 15.61
C ASP A 74 4.15 -6.35 14.55
N TRP A 75 5.23 -5.69 14.94
CA TRP A 75 5.99 -4.80 14.06
C TRP A 75 6.62 -5.53 12.86
N ASP A 76 6.92 -6.82 12.98
CA ASP A 76 7.41 -7.62 11.86
C ASP A 76 6.28 -7.90 10.87
N SER A 77 5.06 -8.19 11.36
CA SER A 77 3.86 -8.31 10.52
C SER A 77 3.56 -7.00 9.77
N ILE A 78 3.59 -5.85 10.46
CA ILE A 78 3.40 -4.52 9.84
C ILE A 78 4.44 -4.27 8.74
N LYS A 79 5.71 -4.61 8.99
CA LYS A 79 6.79 -4.47 8.01
C LYS A 79 6.55 -5.33 6.77
N VAL A 80 6.20 -6.60 6.95
CA VAL A 80 5.92 -7.55 5.85
C VAL A 80 4.75 -7.05 5.01
N LEU A 81 3.67 -6.62 5.65
CA LEU A 81 2.49 -6.12 4.95
C LEU A 81 2.78 -4.80 4.21
N THR A 82 3.58 -3.89 4.80
CA THR A 82 3.98 -2.63 4.14
C THR A 82 4.86 -2.91 2.92
N GLN A 83 5.80 -3.86 3.03
CA GLN A 83 6.60 -4.33 1.90
C GLN A 83 5.70 -4.91 0.80
N ARG A 84 4.71 -5.72 1.17
CA ARG A 84 3.77 -6.31 0.21
C ARG A 84 2.94 -5.24 -0.52
N ALA A 85 2.46 -4.21 0.18
CA ALA A 85 1.78 -3.08 -0.43
C ALA A 85 2.69 -2.38 -1.46
N GLY A 86 3.96 -2.18 -1.13
CA GLY A 86 4.97 -1.62 -2.03
C GLY A 86 5.19 -2.46 -3.29
N GLU A 87 5.29 -3.78 -3.16
CA GLU A 87 5.43 -4.71 -4.29
C GLU A 87 4.21 -4.67 -5.23
N LEU A 88 3.00 -4.68 -4.67
CA LEU A 88 1.76 -4.64 -5.45
C LEU A 88 1.64 -3.35 -6.24
N LYS A 89 1.98 -2.23 -5.61
CA LYS A 89 2.06 -0.94 -6.28
C LYS A 89 3.08 -0.97 -7.42
N GLY A 90 4.30 -1.46 -7.17
CA GLY A 90 5.35 -1.55 -8.19
C GLY A 90 4.93 -2.40 -9.40
N LYS A 91 4.22 -3.51 -9.17
CA LYS A 91 3.62 -4.31 -10.25
C LYS A 91 2.59 -3.52 -11.06
N LEU A 92 1.77 -2.72 -10.38
CA LEU A 92 0.75 -1.91 -11.01
C LEU A 92 1.36 -0.79 -11.87
N GLU A 93 2.41 -0.13 -11.36
CA GLU A 93 3.22 0.84 -12.11
C GLU A 93 3.84 0.21 -13.36
N TYR A 94 4.47 -0.96 -13.20
CA TYR A 94 5.08 -1.68 -14.32
C TYR A 94 4.05 -2.00 -15.41
N ILE A 95 2.87 -2.52 -15.04
CA ILE A 95 1.81 -2.82 -16.00
C ILE A 95 1.37 -1.55 -16.74
N VAL A 96 1.17 -0.44 -16.04
CA VAL A 96 0.73 0.83 -16.63
C VAL A 96 1.79 1.42 -17.55
N LEU A 97 3.07 1.31 -17.18
CA LEU A 97 4.18 1.80 -17.99
C LEU A 97 4.45 0.91 -19.22
N SER A 98 4.28 -0.41 -19.10
CA SER A 98 4.46 -1.38 -20.19
C SER A 98 3.37 -1.32 -21.28
N LYS A 99 2.26 -0.62 -21.01
CA LYS A 99 1.10 -0.51 -21.91
C LYS A 99 0.98 0.86 -22.60
N ASN A 100 1.92 1.78 -22.36
CA ASN A 100 2.11 3.01 -23.14
C ASN A 100 3.24 2.82 -24.16
#